data_AF-A0A3N5WZG4-F1
#
_entry.id   AF-A0A3N5WZG4-F1
#
_cell.length_a   1.000
_cell.length_b   1.000
_cell.length_c   1.000
_cell.angle_alpha   90.00
_cell.angle_beta   90.00
_cell.angle_gamma   90.00
#
_symmetry.space_group_name_H-M   'P 1'
#
loop_
_entity.id
_entity.type
_entity.pdbx_description
1 polymer ?
#
loop_
_entity_poly.entity_id
_entity_poly.type
_entity_poly.pdbx_seq_one_letter_code
_entity_poly.pdbx_strand_id
1 'polypeptide(L)' 'MMSDAYVTVTCDKCMESNEEFDLTPLAGGGWDARGVDDKLEGWGWLVNGDEHICPDCQEEEE' A
#
# COMPACT_ATOMS: atom_id res chain seq x y z
N MET A 1 10.57 -15.52 9.47
CA MET A 1 11.41 -15.03 8.37
C MET A 1 10.79 -13.72 7.96
N MET A 2 11.46 -12.60 8.22
CA MET A 2 11.08 -11.30 7.67
C MET A 2 11.43 -11.32 6.19
N SER A 3 10.57 -10.83 5.31
CA SER A 3 10.83 -10.80 3.87
C SER A 3 12.01 -9.85 3.61
N ASP A 4 12.92 -10.20 2.71
CA ASP A 4 14.10 -9.36 2.41
C ASP A 4 13.76 -8.06 1.65
N ALA A 5 12.50 -7.87 1.22
CA ALA A 5 12.02 -6.62 0.66
C ALA A 5 10.56 -6.33 1.04
N TYR A 6 10.29 -5.05 1.26
CA TYR A 6 8.98 -4.50 1.56
C TYR A 6 8.80 -3.18 0.80
N VAL A 7 7.55 -2.73 0.69
CA VAL A 7 7.22 -1.37 0.28
C VAL A 7 6.41 -0.70 1.37
N THR A 8 6.60 0.60 1.51
CA THR A 8 5.77 1.44 2.37
C THR A 8 4.91 2.31 1.47
N VAL A 9 3.60 2.26 1.66
CA VAL A 9 2.65 3.13 0.96
C VAL A 9 2.16 4.17 1.95
N THR A 10 2.31 5.43 1.58
CA THR A 10 1.95 6.57 2.41
C THR A 10 0.74 7.26 1.79
N CYS A 11 -0.20 7.70 2.63
CA CYS A 11 -1.35 8.46 2.15
C CYS A 11 -0.92 9.76 1.48
N ASP A 12 -1.36 9.99 0.24
CA ASP A 12 -1.03 11.20 -0.51
C ASP A 12 -1.68 12.48 0.06
N LYS A 13 -2.75 12.34 0.86
CA LYS A 13 -3.51 13.48 1.43
C LYS A 13 -2.91 13.97 2.75
N CYS A 14 -2.82 13.11 3.77
CA CYS A 14 -2.32 13.49 5.10
C CYS A 14 -0.81 13.31 5.26
N MET A 15 -0.17 12.43 4.46
CA MET A 15 1.22 12.02 4.63
C MET A 15 1.58 11.44 6.02
N GLU A 16 0.58 11.20 6.89
CA GLU A 16 0.75 10.66 8.24
C GLU A 16 0.48 9.15 8.28
N SER A 17 -0.62 8.72 7.66
CA SER A 17 -0.96 7.30 7.54
C SER A 17 -0.03 6.62 6.52
N ASN A 18 0.57 5.50 6.94
CA ASN A 18 1.41 4.67 6.08
C ASN A 18 1.22 3.20 6.44
N GLU A 19 1.33 2.34 5.43
CA GLU A 19 1.19 0.89 5.55
C GLU A 19 2.39 0.20 4.91
N GLU A 20 2.88 -0.83 5.58
CA GLU A 20 4.04 -1.61 5.16
C GLU A 20 3.62 -2.97 4.62
N PHE A 21 4.07 -3.30 3.40
CA PHE A 21 3.74 -4.55 2.73
C PHE A 21 4.99 -5.33 2.38
N ASP A 22 5.09 -6.54 2.92
CA ASP A 22 6.05 -7.53 2.47
C ASP A 22 5.81 -7.86 0.99
N LEU A 23 6.87 -7.75 0.19
CA LEU A 23 6.84 -8.13 -1.21
C LEU A 23 7.02 -9.64 -1.36
N THR A 24 6.36 -10.21 -2.37
CA THR A 24 6.55 -11.62 -2.69
C THR A 24 7.81 -11.78 -3.55
N PRO A 25 8.78 -12.61 -3.15
CA PRO A 25 9.96 -12.86 -3.97
C PRO A 25 9.57 -13.63 -5.24
N LEU A 26 10.03 -13.14 -6.39
CA LEU A 26 9.90 -13.81 -7.68
C LEU A 26 11.10 -14.73 -7.92
N ALA A 27 10.86 -15.85 -8.59
CA ALA A 27 11.92 -16.73 -9.07
C ALA A 27 12.90 -15.93 -9.94
N GLY A 28 14.16 -15.83 -9.51
CA GLY A 28 15.18 -15.00 -10.16
C GLY A 28 15.64 -13.78 -9.37
N GLY A 29 15.17 -13.59 -8.13
CA GLY A 29 15.65 -12.53 -7.22
C GLY A 29 14.96 -11.17 -7.41
N GLY A 30 13.86 -11.13 -8.16
CA GLY A 30 12.98 -9.97 -8.25
C GLY A 30 11.91 -9.98 -7.16
N TRP A 31 11.12 -8.91 -7.09
CA TRP A 31 10.03 -8.76 -6.13
C TRP A 31 8.76 -8.33 -6.83
N ASP A 32 7.61 -8.85 -6.39
CA ASP A 32 6.31 -8.55 -6.95
C ASP A 32 5.51 -7.63 -6.03
N ALA A 33 5.17 -6.45 -6.54
CA ALA A 33 4.37 -5.43 -5.85
C ALA A 33 2.91 -5.38 -6.31
N ARG A 34 2.50 -6.22 -7.28
CA ARG A 34 1.13 -6.15 -7.85
C ARG A 34 0.03 -6.41 -6.83
N GLY A 35 0.31 -7.17 -5.77
CA GLY A 35 -0.65 -7.43 -4.70
C GLY A 35 -0.69 -6.36 -3.60
N VAL A 36 0.02 -5.25 -3.76
CA VAL A 36 0.01 -4.15 -2.77
C VAL A 36 -1.29 -3.37 -2.86
N ASP A 37 -1.71 -3.00 -4.08
CA ASP A 37 -2.96 -2.27 -4.31
C ASP A 37 -4.18 -3.08 -3.86
N ASP A 38 -4.25 -4.37 -4.23
CA ASP A 38 -5.34 -5.27 -3.79
C ASP A 38 -5.45 -5.35 -2.25
N LYS A 39 -4.31 -5.31 -1.54
CA LYS A 39 -4.29 -5.34 -0.07
C LYS A 39 -4.75 -4.01 0.52
N LEU A 40 -4.31 -2.89 -0.06
CA LEU A 40 -4.71 -1.54 0.34
C LEU A 40 -6.22 -1.37 0.19
N GLU A 41 -6.78 -1.71 -0.97
CA GLU A 41 -8.23 -1.69 -1.19
C GLU A 41 -8.97 -2.58 -0.19
N GLY A 42 -8.42 -3.77 0.13
CA GLY A 42 -8.95 -4.66 1.16
C GLY A 42 -8.91 -4.10 2.59
N TRP A 43 -8.03 -3.14 2.85
CA TRP A 43 -7.94 -2.41 4.13
C TRP A 43 -8.74 -1.11 4.14
N GLY A 44 -9.46 -0.81 3.05
CA GLY A 44 -10.30 0.37 2.93
C GLY A 44 -9.57 1.61 2.44
N TRP A 45 -8.36 1.47 1.89
CA TRP A 45 -7.70 2.60 1.21
C TRP A 45 -8.32 2.83 -0.17
N LEU A 46 -8.37 4.08 -0.62
CA LEU A 46 -8.61 4.42 -2.02
C LEU A 46 -7.33 4.17 -2.80
N VAL A 47 -7.42 3.40 -3.89
CA VAL A 47 -6.37 3.31 -4.88
C VAL A 47 -6.92 3.82 -6.20
N ASN A 48 -6.43 4.95 -6.68
CA ASN A 48 -6.86 5.57 -7.94
C ASN A 48 -5.65 5.86 -8.83
N GLY A 49 -5.22 4.86 -9.60
CA GLY A 49 -4.02 4.97 -10.43
C GLY A 49 -2.77 5.05 -9.55
N ASP A 50 -2.16 6.24 -9.49
CA ASP A 50 -0.99 6.52 -8.65
C ASP A 50 -1.34 7.18 -7.31
N GLU A 51 -2.63 7.42 -7.02
CA GLU A 51 -3.08 8.04 -5.77
C GLU A 51 -3.50 6.97 -4.75
N HIS A 52 -2.94 7.03 -3.54
CA HIS A 52 -3.24 6.17 -2.41
C HIS A 52 -3.77 7.01 -1.24
N ILE A 53 -5.06 6.87 -0.92
CA ILE A 53 -5.72 7.67 0.14
C ILE A 53 -6.18 6.75 1.27
N CYS A 54 -5.78 7.04 2.51
CA CYS A 54 -6.19 6.26 3.67
C CYS A 54 -7.69 6.45 4.00
N PRO A 55 -8.32 5.45 4.67
CA PRO A 55 -9.74 5.51 5.02
C PRO A 55 -10.10 6.76 5.84
N ASP A 56 -9.26 7.17 6.80
CA ASP A 56 -9.51 8.37 7.60
C ASP A 56 -9.66 9.62 6.70
N CYS A 57 -8.77 9.78 5.73
CA CYS A 57 -8.78 10.89 4.78
C CYS A 57 -9.94 10.87 3.78
N GLN A 58 -10.53 9.69 3.54
CA GLN A 58 -11.75 9.53 2.76
C GLN A 58 -12.98 9.96 3.57
N GLU A 59 -13.02 9.61 4.86
CA GLU A 59 -14.14 9.94 5.76
C GLU A 59 -14.14 11.42 6.17
N GLU A 60 -13.01 12.11 6.14
CA GLU A 60 -12.91 13.56 6.41
C GLU A 60 -13.56 14.49 5.36
N GLU A 61 -14.23 13.96 4.33
CA GLU A 61 -14.98 14.76 3.34
C GLU A 61 -16.44 15.10 3.75
N GLU A 62 -16.81 14.88 5.02
CA GLU A 62 -18.14 15.20 5.57
C GLU A 62 -18.28 16.62 6.19
#